data_AF-A0A260S4Y2-F1
#
_entry.id   AF-A0A260S4Y2-F1
#
_cell.length_a   1.000
_cell.length_b   1.000
_cell.length_c   1.000
_cell.angle_alpha   90.00
_cell.angle_beta   90.00
_cell.angle_gamma   90.00
#
_symmetry.space_group_name_H-M   'P 1'
#
loop_
_entity.id
_entity.type
_entity.pdbx_description
1 polymer ?
#
loop_
_entity_poly.entity_id
_entity_poly.type
_entity_poly.pdbx_seq_one_letter_code
_entity_poly.pdbx_strand_id
1 'polypeptide(L)'
;MGGNDDRAHTVARLNSVRRQHDSAHDRDGPEDSRSDAGSTEPDWLLPEAQRTGTPWSTLLPSRWRSARVDPGKQGAVAMAAAGVFVVLVAGFAVFRDAPTPAPAPPLAVVATDTVDTDGTVDTDGTVDTDDAVDPVPSAEAELVVSVVGLVTRPGLVRLQPGSRVADAVAAAGGAVEGADLLALNMAARVADGDQIVVGVVPPEAAPPVSSTTSEVGTSTGGSDGAPAGVGGSAPGGTVDLNAATVAELDALPGVGPVTATSIVGWREINGRFSTVDQLSEVDGIGPGRLAKIRDLVHVG
;
A
#
# COMPACT_ATOMS: atom_id res chain seq x y z
N MET A 1 4.76 29.55 89.26
CA MET A 1 4.70 28.08 89.15
C MET A 1 3.60 27.70 88.17
N GLY A 2 3.95 27.01 87.08
CA GLY A 2 3.11 26.15 86.20
C GLY A 2 1.87 26.79 85.56
N GLY A 3 1.62 26.74 84.27
CA GLY A 3 2.07 25.83 83.23
C GLY A 3 0.93 25.66 82.21
N ASN A 4 1.30 25.29 80.99
CA ASN A 4 0.46 24.88 79.86
C ASN A 4 -0.05 25.97 78.91
N ASP A 5 0.83 26.30 77.98
CA ASP A 5 0.52 26.27 76.55
C ASP A 5 -0.25 24.99 76.12
N ASP A 6 -0.79 25.04 74.90
CA ASP A 6 -1.32 23.91 74.13
C ASP A 6 -2.69 23.37 74.55
N ARG A 7 -3.75 23.98 74.00
CA ARG A 7 -4.74 23.22 73.21
C ARG A 7 -5.68 24.15 72.45
N ALA A 8 -5.63 23.96 71.14
CA ALA A 8 -6.75 24.14 70.24
C ALA A 8 -7.10 25.58 69.80
N HIS A 9 -6.17 26.17 69.05
CA HIS A 9 -6.56 26.64 67.71
C HIS A 9 -7.35 25.52 67.00
N THR A 10 -8.38 25.88 66.25
CA THR A 10 -9.32 25.00 65.49
C THR A 10 -10.64 24.75 66.21
N VAL A 11 -11.59 25.71 66.20
CA VAL A 11 -12.95 25.52 65.64
C VAL A 11 -13.59 26.90 65.35
N ALA A 12 -13.93 27.14 64.07
CA ALA A 12 -15.00 28.02 63.53
C ALA A 12 -15.19 29.45 64.11
N ARG A 13 -14.93 30.57 63.44
CA ARG A 13 -15.03 30.99 62.02
C ARG A 13 -16.30 30.55 61.27
N LEU A 14 -17.47 30.71 61.90
CA LEU A 14 -18.76 30.50 61.22
C LEU A 14 -19.93 31.23 61.90
N ASN A 15 -19.91 32.57 62.08
CA ASN A 15 -21.17 33.31 62.36
C ASN A 15 -21.09 34.85 62.30
N SER A 16 -20.76 35.44 61.15
CA SER A 16 -21.00 36.87 60.96
C SER A 16 -21.38 37.18 59.52
N VAL A 17 -22.26 38.16 59.34
CA VAL A 17 -22.77 38.71 58.06
C VAL A 17 -24.05 38.04 57.51
N ARG A 18 -25.07 37.91 58.35
CA ARG A 18 -26.48 37.73 57.93
C ARG A 18 -27.41 38.75 58.60
N ARG A 19 -27.10 40.03 58.48
CA ARG A 19 -28.01 41.15 58.82
C ARG A 19 -27.45 42.46 58.29
N GLN A 20 -28.32 43.29 57.70
CA GLN A 20 -28.06 44.53 56.94
C GLN A 20 -27.75 44.20 55.48
N HIS A 21 -28.60 44.51 54.49
CA HIS A 21 -29.31 45.77 54.31
C HIS A 21 -30.61 45.51 53.53
N ASP A 22 -31.74 45.80 54.18
CA ASP A 22 -33.07 45.85 53.59
C ASP A 22 -33.33 47.31 53.14
N SER A 23 -34.32 47.48 52.27
CA SER A 23 -35.06 48.72 51.95
C SER A 23 -34.59 49.66 50.82
N ALA A 24 -35.27 49.48 49.69
CA ALA A 24 -36.08 50.48 48.95
C ALA A 24 -35.38 51.55 48.09
N HIS A 25 -35.81 51.67 46.82
CA HIS A 25 -36.52 52.83 46.26
C HIS A 25 -37.18 52.46 44.91
N ASP A 26 -38.23 53.21 44.56
CA ASP A 26 -39.42 52.87 43.78
C ASP A 26 -39.44 53.65 42.43
N ARG A 27 -40.19 53.12 41.45
CA ARG A 27 -40.80 53.76 40.22
C ARG A 27 -40.01 53.96 38.91
N ASP A 28 -40.43 53.25 37.86
CA ASP A 28 -41.24 53.72 36.70
C ASP A 28 -41.10 52.73 35.51
N GLY A 29 -42.21 52.35 34.87
CA GLY A 29 -42.22 51.59 33.59
C GLY A 29 -42.83 52.45 32.46
N PRO A 30 -43.24 51.91 31.29
CA PRO A 30 -42.86 50.68 30.58
C PRO A 30 -42.46 50.96 29.10
N GLU A 31 -41.45 50.29 28.52
CA GLU A 31 -41.24 50.34 27.06
C GLU A 31 -40.84 48.98 26.47
N ASP A 32 -41.59 48.60 25.45
CA ASP A 32 -41.41 47.44 24.59
C ASP A 32 -40.03 47.42 23.92
N SER A 33 -39.31 46.31 24.02
CA SER A 33 -38.34 45.87 23.00
C SER A 33 -38.05 44.37 23.18
N ARG A 34 -38.90 43.55 22.57
CA ARG A 34 -38.55 42.18 22.18
C ARG A 34 -37.60 42.23 20.98
N SER A 35 -36.31 42.06 21.23
CA SER A 35 -35.23 41.68 20.28
C SER A 35 -33.93 41.83 21.06
N ASP A 36 -33.05 40.85 21.25
CA ASP A 36 -32.48 39.94 20.28
C ASP A 36 -31.71 38.88 21.09
N ALA A 37 -32.33 37.74 21.37
CA ALA A 37 -31.63 36.56 21.85
C ALA A 37 -31.39 35.70 20.60
N GLY A 38 -30.19 35.84 20.03
CA GLY A 38 -29.74 35.11 18.85
C GLY A 38 -29.98 33.61 19.00
N SER A 39 -31.07 33.15 18.40
CA SER A 39 -31.32 31.74 18.13
C SER A 39 -30.54 31.44 16.85
N THR A 40 -29.41 30.75 17.00
CA THR A 40 -28.72 30.12 15.89
C THR A 40 -29.64 29.05 15.32
N GLU A 41 -30.43 29.39 14.30
CA GLU A 41 -31.17 28.39 13.54
C GLU A 41 -30.16 27.49 12.81
N PRO A 42 -30.25 26.16 12.98
CA PRO A 42 -29.33 25.24 12.33
C PRO A 42 -29.56 25.20 10.80
N ASP A 43 -28.45 25.13 10.07
CA ASP A 43 -28.28 25.30 8.61
C ASP A 43 -29.19 24.41 7.71
N TRP A 44 -29.89 23.44 8.28
CA TRP A 44 -30.85 22.58 7.59
C TRP A 44 -32.23 23.22 7.41
N LEU A 45 -32.53 24.34 8.08
CA LEU A 45 -33.80 25.07 7.98
C LEU A 45 -33.85 26.10 6.84
N LEU A 46 -32.74 26.36 6.14
CA LEU A 46 -32.70 27.34 5.04
C LEU A 46 -33.14 26.72 3.70
N PRO A 47 -33.94 27.43 2.88
CA PRO A 47 -34.40 26.95 1.57
C PRO A 47 -33.26 26.66 0.58
N GLU A 48 -33.38 25.56 -0.18
CA GLU A 48 -32.40 25.02 -1.15
C GLU A 48 -31.74 26.07 -2.07
N ALA A 49 -32.44 27.15 -2.42
CA ALA A 49 -31.99 28.18 -3.34
C ALA A 49 -30.82 29.05 -2.81
N GLN A 50 -30.48 28.97 -1.51
CA GLN A 50 -29.37 29.70 -0.91
C GLN A 50 -28.19 28.80 -0.47
N ARG A 51 -28.24 27.50 -0.75
CA ARG A 51 -27.11 26.59 -0.50
C ARG A 51 -26.04 26.71 -1.58
N THR A 52 -25.23 27.77 -1.55
CA THR A 52 -23.98 27.82 -2.32
C THR A 52 -22.88 27.06 -1.58
N GLY A 53 -23.01 25.73 -1.51
CA GLY A 53 -21.98 24.83 -1.01
C GLY A 53 -21.27 24.18 -2.19
N THR A 54 -20.12 24.71 -2.58
CA THR A 54 -19.32 24.17 -3.68
C THR A 54 -18.78 22.77 -3.28
N PRO A 55 -18.98 21.72 -4.10
CA PRO A 55 -18.84 20.30 -3.70
C PRO A 55 -17.40 19.83 -3.46
N TRP A 56 -16.42 20.73 -3.47
CA TRP A 56 -14.99 20.42 -3.34
C TRP A 56 -14.43 20.65 -1.93
N SER A 57 -15.21 21.19 -0.99
CA SER A 57 -14.73 21.50 0.37
C SER A 57 -14.47 20.26 1.24
N THR A 58 -14.99 19.10 0.85
CA THR A 58 -14.80 17.82 1.55
C THR A 58 -13.50 17.10 1.21
N LEU A 59 -12.78 17.51 0.17
CA LEU A 59 -11.53 16.88 -0.26
C LEU A 59 -10.26 17.60 0.26
N LEU A 60 -10.39 18.70 1.01
CA LEU A 60 -9.23 19.42 1.54
C LEU A 60 -8.87 19.02 2.98
N PRO A 61 -7.59 18.69 3.26
CA PRO A 61 -7.07 18.43 4.60
C PRO A 61 -7.39 19.55 5.61
N SER A 62 -7.70 19.18 6.85
CA SER A 62 -8.15 20.09 7.93
C SER A 62 -7.20 21.25 8.25
N ARG A 63 -5.89 21.10 7.96
CA ARG A 63 -4.88 22.17 8.09
C ARG A 63 -5.02 23.34 7.10
N TRP A 64 -5.77 23.17 6.02
CA TRP A 64 -5.96 24.23 5.01
C TRP A 64 -7.32 24.93 5.14
N ARG A 65 -8.17 24.47 6.08
CA ARG A 65 -9.51 25.03 6.31
C ARG A 65 -9.51 26.36 7.08
N SER A 66 -8.40 26.70 7.74
CA SER A 66 -8.21 27.95 8.49
C SER A 66 -7.46 29.04 7.71
N ALA A 67 -6.94 28.73 6.52
CA ALA A 67 -6.28 29.70 5.68
C ALA A 67 -7.34 30.53 4.95
N ARG A 68 -7.85 31.60 5.59
CA ARG A 68 -8.50 32.70 4.88
C ARG A 68 -7.44 33.50 4.12
N VAL A 69 -6.76 32.84 3.18
CA VAL A 69 -6.02 33.54 2.14
C VAL A 69 -7.09 33.87 1.13
N ASP A 70 -7.58 35.10 1.19
CA ASP A 70 -8.31 35.71 0.10
C ASP A 70 -7.21 36.38 -0.74
N PRO A 71 -6.58 35.67 -1.71
CA PRO A 71 -5.60 36.33 -2.55
C PRO A 71 -6.41 37.34 -3.35
N GLY A 72 -6.30 38.62 -2.97
CA GLY A 72 -6.93 39.70 -3.72
C GLY A 72 -6.54 39.63 -5.20
N LYS A 73 -7.10 40.50 -6.04
CA LYS A 73 -6.91 40.45 -7.51
C LYS A 73 -5.45 40.30 -7.96
N GLN A 74 -4.50 40.83 -7.19
CA GLN A 74 -3.06 40.68 -7.44
C GLN A 74 -2.50 39.27 -7.13
N GLY A 75 -3.00 38.57 -6.10
CA GLY A 75 -2.60 37.20 -5.78
C GLY A 75 -3.15 36.17 -6.77
N ALA A 76 -4.36 36.39 -7.28
CA ALA A 76 -4.91 35.57 -8.36
C ALA A 76 -4.08 35.70 -9.66
N VAL A 77 -3.63 36.91 -9.99
CA VAL A 77 -2.73 37.14 -11.15
C VAL A 77 -1.37 36.47 -10.94
N ALA A 78 -0.80 36.53 -9.74
CA ALA A 78 0.46 35.84 -9.44
C ALA A 78 0.35 34.31 -9.58
N MET A 79 -0.76 33.72 -9.13
CA MET A 79 -1.03 32.29 -9.29
C MET A 79 -1.22 31.90 -10.75
N ALA A 80 -1.93 32.72 -11.53
CA ALA A 80 -2.06 32.51 -12.98
C ALA A 80 -0.71 32.57 -13.68
N ALA A 81 0.14 33.55 -13.34
CA ALA A 81 1.49 33.67 -13.90
C ALA A 81 2.38 32.47 -13.52
N ALA A 82 2.31 31.99 -12.27
CA ALA A 82 3.02 30.80 -11.84
C ALA A 82 2.55 29.54 -12.61
N GLY A 83 1.23 29.39 -12.81
CA GLY A 83 0.67 28.31 -13.62
C GLY A 83 1.16 28.34 -15.07
N VAL A 84 1.14 29.52 -15.71
CA VAL A 84 1.66 29.70 -17.08
C VAL A 84 3.16 29.37 -17.14
N PHE A 85 3.93 29.79 -16.14
CA PHE A 85 5.36 29.48 -16.05
C PHE A 85 5.61 27.97 -15.99
N VAL A 86 4.85 27.23 -15.17
CA VAL A 86 4.95 25.76 -15.09
C VAL A 86 4.63 25.10 -16.43
N VAL A 87 3.59 25.57 -17.13
CA VAL A 87 3.23 25.06 -18.46
C VAL A 87 4.34 25.31 -19.48
N LEU A 88 4.97 26.50 -19.45
CA LEU A 88 6.09 26.83 -20.33
C LEU A 88 7.33 25.96 -20.05
N VAL A 89 7.66 25.73 -18.78
CA VAL A 89 8.78 24.85 -18.40
C VAL A 89 8.53 23.41 -18.82
N ALA A 90 7.32 22.90 -18.60
CA ALA A 90 6.94 21.55 -19.03
C ALA A 90 6.99 21.41 -20.56
N GLY A 91 6.44 22.38 -21.30
CA GLY A 91 6.52 22.40 -22.77
C GLY A 91 7.97 22.48 -23.27
N PHE A 92 8.83 23.26 -22.61
CA PHE A 92 10.25 23.34 -22.95
C PHE A 92 11.01 22.04 -22.66
N ALA A 93 10.68 21.34 -21.56
CA ALA A 93 11.25 20.04 -21.25
C ALA A 93 10.92 18.99 -22.32
N VAL A 94 9.65 18.93 -22.75
CA VAL A 94 9.21 18.06 -23.84
C VAL A 94 9.90 18.42 -25.16
N PHE A 95 10.14 19.70 -25.44
CA PHE A 95 10.84 20.14 -26.65
C PHE A 95 12.34 19.81 -26.64
N ARG A 96 12.97 19.67 -25.47
CA ARG A 96 14.38 19.26 -25.34
C ARG A 96 14.57 17.76 -25.48
N ASP A 97 13.60 16.95 -25.08
CA ASP A 97 13.59 15.51 -25.28
C ASP A 97 13.15 15.18 -26.71
N ALA A 98 13.98 15.55 -27.70
CA ALA A 98 13.87 14.93 -29.01
C ALA A 98 14.34 13.47 -28.87
N PRO A 99 13.46 12.46 -29.03
CA PRO A 99 13.87 11.07 -28.91
C PRO A 99 14.88 10.77 -30.01
N THR A 100 16.12 10.47 -29.64
CA THR A 100 17.13 10.01 -30.58
C THR A 100 16.70 8.64 -31.10
N PRO A 101 16.43 8.47 -32.40
CA PRO A 101 16.15 7.15 -32.95
C PRO A 101 17.40 6.29 -32.77
N ALA A 102 17.30 5.27 -31.91
CA ALA A 102 18.35 4.28 -31.75
C ALA A 102 18.58 3.58 -33.10
N PRO A 103 19.83 3.54 -33.62
CA PRO A 103 20.11 2.86 -34.87
C PRO A 103 19.83 1.36 -34.69
N ALA A 104 19.04 0.79 -35.59
CA ALA A 104 18.75 -0.64 -35.61
C ALA A 104 20.06 -1.43 -35.77
N PRO A 105 20.28 -2.50 -34.97
CA PRO A 105 21.47 -3.33 -35.11
C PRO A 105 21.51 -3.94 -36.52
N PRO A 106 22.67 -3.98 -37.19
CA PRO A 106 22.78 -4.60 -38.51
C PRO A 106 22.48 -6.10 -38.38
N LEU A 107 21.50 -6.56 -39.14
CA LEU A 107 21.16 -7.98 -39.25
C LEU A 107 22.39 -8.77 -39.70
N ALA A 108 22.73 -9.83 -38.98
CA ALA A 108 23.83 -10.73 -39.33
C ALA A 108 23.57 -11.35 -40.71
N VAL A 109 24.39 -10.98 -41.69
CA VAL A 109 24.44 -11.67 -42.97
C VAL A 109 25.04 -13.05 -42.71
N VAL A 110 24.21 -14.08 -42.85
CA VAL A 110 24.66 -15.48 -42.89
C VAL A 110 25.53 -15.62 -44.15
N ALA A 111 26.85 -15.67 -43.95
CA ALA A 111 27.78 -16.11 -44.98
C ALA A 111 27.55 -17.61 -45.18
N THR A 112 27.02 -17.98 -46.34
CA THR A 112 27.03 -19.38 -46.78
C THR A 112 28.45 -19.76 -47.17
N ASP A 113 29.01 -20.75 -46.46
CA ASP A 113 30.25 -21.44 -46.80
C ASP A 113 30.31 -21.82 -48.28
N THR A 114 31.35 -21.36 -48.97
CA THR A 114 31.85 -22.03 -50.17
C THR A 114 33.09 -22.82 -49.77
N VAL A 115 32.90 -24.14 -49.68
CA VAL A 115 33.98 -25.12 -49.53
C VAL A 115 34.81 -25.10 -50.83
N ASP A 116 35.96 -24.43 -50.81
CA ASP A 116 37.00 -24.65 -51.81
C ASP A 116 37.70 -25.97 -51.49
N THR A 117 37.41 -26.98 -52.31
CA THR A 117 38.20 -28.19 -52.40
C THR A 117 39.33 -27.92 -53.37
N ASP A 118 40.54 -27.66 -52.86
CA ASP A 118 41.75 -27.93 -53.63
C ASP A 118 42.71 -28.71 -52.75
N GLY A 119 42.99 -29.94 -53.20
CA GLY A 119 43.87 -30.86 -52.53
C GLY A 119 45.31 -30.49 -52.80
N THR A 120 46.14 -30.49 -51.77
CA THR A 120 47.55 -30.85 -51.93
C THR A 120 48.01 -31.57 -50.68
N VAL A 121 48.32 -32.84 -50.86
CA VAL A 121 49.05 -33.69 -49.93
C VAL A 121 50.50 -33.23 -49.90
N ASP A 122 51.02 -32.92 -48.72
CA ASP A 122 52.44 -33.06 -48.43
C ASP A 122 52.64 -33.57 -47.00
N THR A 123 53.63 -34.44 -46.89
CA THR A 123 53.87 -35.38 -45.79
C THR A 123 54.95 -34.86 -44.84
N ASP A 124 54.84 -35.28 -43.58
CA ASP A 124 55.88 -35.40 -42.54
C ASP A 124 56.07 -34.20 -41.58
N GLY A 125 55.97 -34.50 -40.28
CA GLY A 125 56.15 -33.52 -39.20
C GLY A 125 55.39 -33.89 -37.92
N THR A 126 55.97 -34.79 -37.14
CA THR A 126 55.54 -35.11 -35.76
C THR A 126 55.84 -33.93 -34.83
N VAL A 127 54.83 -33.40 -34.12
CA VAL A 127 54.95 -32.96 -32.70
C VAL A 127 53.59 -32.67 -32.04
N ASP A 128 53.48 -33.21 -30.82
CA ASP A 128 52.72 -32.78 -29.64
C ASP A 128 51.18 -32.87 -29.58
N THR A 129 50.77 -33.94 -28.90
CA THR A 129 49.54 -34.06 -28.13
C THR A 129 49.57 -33.12 -26.92
N ASP A 130 48.98 -31.93 -27.06
CA ASP A 130 48.41 -31.17 -25.93
C ASP A 130 47.47 -30.07 -26.48
N ASP A 131 46.42 -30.47 -27.19
CA ASP A 131 45.32 -29.56 -27.50
C ASP A 131 44.29 -29.67 -26.37
N ALA A 132 44.60 -28.98 -25.27
CA ALA A 132 43.61 -28.61 -24.30
C ALA A 132 42.59 -27.73 -25.04
N VAL A 133 41.44 -28.34 -25.37
CA VAL A 133 40.27 -27.62 -25.87
C VAL A 133 39.87 -26.62 -24.78
N ASP A 134 40.34 -25.38 -24.91
CA ASP A 134 39.82 -24.25 -24.18
C ASP A 134 38.30 -24.23 -24.39
N PRO A 135 37.48 -24.25 -23.32
CA PRO A 135 36.04 -24.13 -23.51
C PRO A 135 35.78 -22.76 -24.12
N VAL A 136 35.32 -22.76 -25.38
CA VAL A 136 34.77 -21.57 -26.03
C VAL A 136 33.80 -20.94 -25.03
N PRO A 137 34.03 -19.69 -24.58
CA PRO A 137 33.11 -19.04 -23.67
C PRO A 137 31.78 -18.96 -24.43
N SER A 138 30.81 -19.79 -24.01
CA SER A 138 29.43 -19.60 -24.40
C SER A 138 29.14 -18.14 -24.07
N ALA A 139 28.70 -17.37 -25.05
CA ALA A 139 28.29 -15.99 -24.83
C ALA A 139 27.08 -16.04 -23.86
N GLU A 140 27.39 -16.00 -22.58
CA GLU A 140 26.46 -16.04 -21.47
C GLU A 140 25.59 -14.81 -21.61
N ALA A 141 24.32 -15.00 -21.99
CA ALA A 141 23.38 -13.91 -22.20
C ALA A 141 23.21 -13.14 -20.88
N GLU A 142 23.67 -11.89 -20.82
CA GLU A 142 23.50 -11.04 -19.64
C GLU A 142 22.01 -10.92 -19.29
N LEU A 143 21.67 -11.12 -18.01
CA LEU A 143 20.32 -10.96 -17.49
C LEU A 143 20.09 -9.50 -17.10
N VAL A 144 18.95 -8.93 -17.50
CA VAL A 144 18.53 -7.58 -17.13
C VAL A 144 17.36 -7.66 -16.16
N VAL A 145 17.53 -7.08 -14.97
CA VAL A 145 16.58 -7.21 -13.86
C VAL A 145 16.22 -5.83 -13.34
N SER A 146 14.95 -5.60 -13.00
CA SER A 146 14.48 -4.35 -12.39
C SER A 146 14.52 -4.45 -10.87
N VAL A 147 15.32 -3.62 -10.21
CA VAL A 147 15.35 -3.53 -8.75
C VAL A 147 14.70 -2.21 -8.32
N VAL A 148 13.63 -2.31 -7.54
CA VAL A 148 12.83 -1.17 -7.07
C VAL A 148 12.62 -1.23 -5.56
N GLY A 149 12.30 -0.10 -4.94
CA GLY A 149 12.10 0.01 -3.49
C GLY A 149 13.31 0.60 -2.78
N LEU A 150 13.56 0.18 -1.53
CA LEU A 150 14.61 0.72 -0.67
C LEU A 150 16.00 0.14 -0.97
N VAL A 151 16.52 0.47 -2.14
CA VAL A 151 17.90 0.20 -2.55
C VAL A 151 18.62 1.50 -2.90
N THR A 152 19.94 1.53 -2.78
CA THR A 152 20.73 2.75 -3.00
C THR A 152 20.53 3.34 -4.41
N ARG A 153 20.45 2.48 -5.43
CA ARG A 153 20.25 2.86 -6.84
C ARG A 153 19.15 1.99 -7.46
N PRO A 154 17.86 2.37 -7.32
CA PRO A 154 16.78 1.65 -7.99
C PRO A 154 16.90 1.84 -9.50
N GLY A 155 16.53 0.81 -10.27
CA GLY A 155 16.64 0.80 -11.72
C GLY A 155 16.97 -0.58 -12.28
N LEU A 156 17.38 -0.61 -13.55
CA LEU A 156 17.78 -1.84 -14.22
C LEU A 156 19.24 -2.18 -13.87
N VAL A 157 19.49 -3.43 -13.51
CA VAL A 157 20.82 -3.99 -13.26
C VAL A 157 21.11 -5.13 -14.24
N ARG A 158 22.37 -5.26 -14.65
CA ARG A 158 22.84 -6.36 -15.50
C ARG A 158 23.59 -7.37 -14.65
N LEU A 159 23.27 -8.64 -14.82
CA LEU A 159 23.79 -9.76 -14.04
C LEU A 159 24.20 -10.91 -14.95
N GLN A 160 25.04 -11.79 -14.42
CA GLN A 160 25.42 -13.01 -15.14
C GLN A 160 24.33 -14.09 -15.00
N PRO A 161 24.22 -15.03 -15.96
CA PRO A 161 23.35 -16.18 -15.82
C PRO A 161 23.56 -16.94 -14.50
N GLY A 162 22.47 -17.23 -13.80
CA GLY A 162 22.52 -17.94 -12.52
C GLY A 162 22.75 -17.05 -11.30
N SER A 163 22.87 -15.72 -11.47
CA SER A 163 22.83 -14.76 -10.36
C SER A 163 21.55 -14.90 -9.54
N ARG A 164 21.67 -14.59 -8.25
CA ARG A 164 20.58 -14.64 -7.27
C ARG A 164 20.05 -13.25 -6.94
N VAL A 165 18.92 -13.21 -6.24
CA VAL A 165 18.29 -11.96 -5.79
C VAL A 165 19.25 -11.12 -4.93
N ALA A 166 20.10 -11.76 -4.12
CA ALA A 166 21.16 -11.09 -3.37
C ALA A 166 22.13 -10.31 -4.27
N ASP A 167 22.53 -10.88 -5.40
CA ASP A 167 23.47 -10.28 -6.34
C ASP A 167 22.83 -9.06 -7.03
N ALA A 168 21.53 -9.15 -7.34
CA ALA A 168 20.77 -8.03 -7.90
C ALA A 168 20.67 -6.85 -6.93
N VAL A 169 20.36 -7.12 -5.65
CA VAL A 169 20.29 -6.08 -4.61
C VAL A 169 21.67 -5.47 -4.36
N ALA A 170 22.73 -6.29 -4.37
CA ALA A 170 24.11 -5.79 -4.26
C ALA A 170 24.51 -4.91 -5.46
N ALA A 171 24.15 -5.32 -6.69
CA ALA A 171 24.39 -4.53 -7.91
C ALA A 171 23.63 -3.19 -7.91
N ALA A 172 22.44 -3.17 -7.28
CA ALA A 172 21.67 -1.95 -7.00
C ALA A 172 22.26 -1.07 -5.87
N GLY A 173 23.44 -1.44 -5.34
CA GLY A 173 24.14 -0.69 -4.30
C GLY A 173 23.72 -1.05 -2.88
N GLY A 174 23.11 -2.22 -2.70
CA GLY A 174 22.65 -2.70 -1.40
C GLY A 174 21.33 -2.08 -0.95
N ALA A 175 20.81 -2.64 0.13
CA ALA A 175 19.58 -2.18 0.76
C ALA A 175 19.84 -0.95 1.64
N VAL A 176 18.92 0.00 1.64
CA VAL A 176 18.99 1.22 2.47
C VAL A 176 18.62 0.89 3.92
N GLU A 177 19.01 1.71 4.89
CA GLU A 177 18.59 1.55 6.28
C GLU A 177 17.06 1.48 6.41
N GLY A 178 16.55 0.45 7.09
CA GLY A 178 15.12 0.18 7.20
C GLY A 178 14.51 -0.64 6.04
N ALA A 179 15.31 -1.05 5.06
CA ALA A 179 14.90 -2.01 4.05
C ALA A 179 14.72 -3.40 4.65
N ASP A 180 13.59 -4.03 4.35
CA ASP A 180 13.32 -5.40 4.75
C ASP A 180 13.79 -6.38 3.66
N LEU A 181 14.87 -7.08 3.98
CA LEU A 181 15.38 -8.19 3.18
C LEU A 181 14.88 -9.55 3.66
N LEU A 182 14.23 -9.64 4.82
CA LEU A 182 13.72 -10.91 5.37
C LEU A 182 12.52 -11.41 4.58
N ALA A 183 11.68 -10.51 4.08
CA ALA A 183 10.57 -10.85 3.19
C ALA A 183 11.04 -11.34 1.81
N LEU A 184 12.30 -11.11 1.44
CA LEU A 184 12.82 -11.42 0.12
C LEU A 184 13.66 -12.69 0.16
N ASN A 185 13.38 -13.63 -0.75
CA ASN A 185 14.22 -14.81 -0.90
C ASN A 185 15.53 -14.44 -1.61
N MET A 186 16.51 -14.00 -0.83
CA MET A 186 17.86 -13.60 -1.29
C MET A 186 18.58 -14.71 -2.08
N ALA A 187 18.23 -15.98 -1.83
CA ALA A 187 18.82 -17.12 -2.51
C ALA A 187 18.08 -17.50 -3.80
N ALA A 188 16.92 -16.95 -4.13
CA ALA A 188 16.24 -17.28 -5.37
C ALA A 188 17.11 -16.90 -6.58
N ARG A 189 17.14 -17.75 -7.61
CA ARG A 189 17.75 -17.42 -8.90
C ARG A 189 16.90 -16.38 -9.60
N VAL A 190 17.55 -15.49 -10.32
CA VAL A 190 16.89 -14.43 -11.07
C VAL A 190 16.91 -14.78 -12.55
N ALA A 191 15.80 -14.50 -13.23
CA ALA A 191 15.65 -14.62 -14.68
C ALA A 191 15.69 -13.24 -15.34
N ASP A 192 15.93 -13.23 -16.66
CA ASP A 192 15.86 -12.00 -17.45
C ASP A 192 14.44 -11.41 -17.42
N GLY A 193 14.35 -10.10 -17.19
CA GLY A 193 13.08 -9.38 -17.08
C GLY A 193 12.42 -9.43 -15.69
N ASP A 194 13.02 -10.12 -14.71
CA ASP A 194 12.46 -10.17 -13.36
C ASP A 194 12.43 -8.80 -12.67
N GLN A 195 11.43 -8.62 -11.80
CA GLN A 195 11.30 -7.44 -10.94
C GLN A 195 11.46 -7.83 -9.47
N ILE A 196 12.42 -7.19 -8.81
CA ILE A 196 12.75 -7.38 -7.40
C ILE A 196 12.33 -6.12 -6.64
N VAL A 197 11.42 -6.28 -5.68
CA VAL A 197 10.90 -5.18 -4.85
C VAL A 197 11.47 -5.31 -3.44
N VAL A 198 12.15 -4.28 -2.98
CA VAL A 198 12.70 -4.19 -1.61
C VAL A 198 11.81 -3.30 -0.75
N GLY A 199 11.10 -3.87 0.22
CA GLY A 199 10.08 -3.21 1.03
C GLY A 199 10.59 -2.61 2.36
N VAL A 200 9.67 -2.07 3.16
CA VAL A 200 9.87 -1.57 4.53
C VAL A 200 9.13 -2.46 5.52
N VAL A 201 9.75 -2.79 6.64
CA VAL A 201 9.03 -3.19 7.86
C VAL A 201 8.82 -1.96 8.73
N PRO A 202 7.58 -1.61 9.14
CA PRO A 202 7.35 -0.52 10.09
C PRO A 202 8.13 -0.77 11.39
N PRO A 203 8.85 0.23 11.94
CA PRO A 203 9.63 0.08 13.16
C PRO A 203 8.73 0.06 14.40
N GLU A 204 7.77 -0.87 14.48
CA GLU A 204 7.08 -1.25 15.72
C GLU A 204 6.36 -2.60 15.56
N ALA A 205 7.13 -3.69 15.40
CA ALA A 205 6.64 -5.04 15.68
C ALA A 205 7.83 -5.92 16.09
N ALA A 206 7.69 -6.54 17.26
CA ALA A 206 8.66 -7.39 17.94
C ALA A 206 9.10 -8.62 17.09
N PRO A 207 10.19 -9.33 17.48
CA PRO A 207 10.90 -10.24 16.57
C PRO A 207 10.13 -11.55 16.35
N PRO A 208 10.17 -12.17 15.16
CA PRO A 208 9.79 -13.56 15.03
C PRO A 208 10.94 -14.45 15.50
N VAL A 209 10.73 -15.11 16.64
CA VAL A 209 11.44 -16.33 17.01
C VAL A 209 10.94 -17.51 16.18
N SER A 210 11.84 -18.46 15.96
CA SER A 210 11.63 -19.85 15.55
C SER A 210 11.60 -20.18 14.05
N SER A 211 12.79 -20.61 13.62
CA SER A 211 13.04 -21.75 12.76
C SER A 211 11.95 -22.84 12.79
N THR A 212 11.44 -23.20 11.60
CA THR A 212 11.17 -24.60 11.26
C THR A 212 11.60 -24.83 9.81
N THR A 213 12.62 -25.67 9.64
CA THR A 213 12.89 -26.38 8.40
C THR A 213 11.68 -27.24 8.07
N SER A 214 11.10 -27.05 6.90
CA SER A 214 10.29 -28.09 6.26
C SER A 214 10.56 -28.05 4.77
N GLU A 215 11.09 -29.17 4.36
CA GLU A 215 11.57 -29.53 3.04
C GLU A 215 10.37 -29.86 2.14
N VAL A 216 10.67 -30.11 0.87
CA VAL A 216 9.83 -30.69 -0.20
C VAL A 216 9.11 -29.61 -1.04
N GLY A 217 9.43 -29.39 -2.32
CA GLY A 217 9.97 -30.32 -3.32
C GLY A 217 8.83 -30.88 -4.17
N THR A 218 8.46 -30.18 -5.23
CA THR A 218 7.58 -30.71 -6.28
C THR A 218 8.25 -31.88 -6.99
N SER A 219 7.73 -33.09 -6.81
CA SER A 219 7.70 -34.12 -7.87
C SER A 219 6.63 -35.19 -7.62
N THR A 220 5.78 -35.28 -8.62
CA THR A 220 4.86 -36.33 -9.07
C THR A 220 5.05 -37.77 -8.55
N GLY A 221 3.94 -38.37 -8.06
CA GLY A 221 3.56 -39.76 -8.33
C GLY A 221 3.83 -40.81 -7.24
N GLY A 222 2.77 -41.39 -6.67
CA GLY A 222 2.83 -42.65 -5.90
C GLY A 222 1.73 -42.79 -4.85
N SER A 223 1.00 -43.90 -4.89
CA SER A 223 -0.23 -44.21 -4.16
C SER A 223 -0.06 -44.67 -2.71
N ASP A 224 -1.20 -44.64 -2.00
CA ASP A 224 -1.59 -45.35 -0.79
C ASP A 224 -1.18 -44.81 0.59
N GLY A 225 -2.20 -44.40 1.36
CA GLY A 225 -2.14 -44.33 2.82
C GLY A 225 -2.83 -43.13 3.44
N ALA A 226 -4.17 -43.17 3.56
CA ALA A 226 -4.89 -42.37 4.56
C ALA A 226 -4.44 -42.78 5.99
N PRO A 227 -4.53 -41.89 7.00
CA PRO A 227 -5.83 -41.61 7.60
C PRO A 227 -6.16 -40.12 7.78
N ALA A 228 -7.47 -39.90 7.95
CA ALA A 228 -8.19 -38.66 8.26
C ALA A 228 -7.57 -37.77 9.37
N GLY A 229 -7.78 -36.46 9.37
CA GLY A 229 -8.61 -35.64 8.50
C GLY A 229 -8.51 -34.16 8.82
N VAL A 230 -8.78 -33.36 7.80
CA VAL A 230 -9.28 -31.98 7.86
C VAL A 230 -10.21 -31.87 6.66
N GLY A 231 -11.44 -31.42 6.89
CA GLY A 231 -12.49 -31.38 5.89
C GLY A 231 -12.12 -30.47 4.73
N GLY A 232 -11.45 -31.04 3.73
CA GLY A 232 -11.30 -30.43 2.42
C GLY A 232 -12.64 -30.51 1.70
N SER A 233 -13.35 -29.39 1.64
CA SER A 233 -14.41 -29.24 0.65
C SER A 233 -13.76 -29.14 -0.72
N ALA A 234 -14.17 -30.06 -1.60
CA ALA A 234 -13.68 -30.26 -2.97
C ALA A 234 -13.73 -28.96 -3.83
N PRO A 235 -12.96 -28.89 -4.93
CA PRO A 235 -12.96 -27.77 -5.90
C PRO A 235 -14.23 -27.76 -6.78
N GLY A 236 -15.37 -27.69 -6.12
CA GLY A 236 -16.73 -27.67 -6.68
C GLY A 236 -17.83 -27.56 -5.61
N GLY A 237 -17.46 -27.41 -4.33
CA GLY A 237 -18.40 -27.20 -3.23
C GLY A 237 -18.62 -25.71 -2.95
N THR A 238 -19.82 -25.37 -2.50
CA THR A 238 -20.15 -24.02 -2.03
C THR A 238 -19.24 -23.63 -0.85
N VAL A 239 -18.74 -22.39 -0.86
CA VAL A 239 -17.90 -21.83 0.20
C VAL A 239 -18.76 -21.54 1.42
N ASP A 240 -18.37 -22.01 2.60
CA ASP A 240 -19.07 -21.65 3.84
C ASP A 240 -18.65 -20.25 4.24
N LEU A 241 -19.60 -19.33 4.36
CA LEU A 241 -19.33 -18.01 4.87
C LEU A 241 -18.78 -18.12 6.29
N ASN A 242 -19.31 -18.88 7.23
CA ASN A 242 -18.78 -18.75 8.60
C ASN A 242 -17.36 -19.32 8.81
N ALA A 243 -16.96 -20.33 8.04
CA ALA A 243 -15.64 -20.98 8.17
C ALA A 243 -14.58 -20.54 7.14
N ALA A 244 -14.98 -19.91 6.03
CA ALA A 244 -14.03 -19.62 4.94
C ALA A 244 -12.94 -18.63 5.34
N THR A 245 -11.73 -18.95 4.89
CA THR A 245 -10.54 -18.12 4.96
C THR A 245 -10.57 -17.00 3.92
N VAL A 246 -9.72 -15.98 4.09
CA VAL A 246 -9.60 -14.85 3.14
C VAL A 246 -9.28 -15.34 1.72
N ALA A 247 -8.41 -16.35 1.59
CA ALA A 247 -8.03 -16.92 0.29
C ALA A 247 -9.18 -17.65 -0.40
N GLU A 248 -10.03 -18.36 0.35
CA GLU A 248 -11.20 -19.05 -0.20
C GLU A 248 -12.30 -18.07 -0.63
N LEU A 249 -12.44 -16.95 0.09
CA LEU A 249 -13.35 -15.87 -0.29
C LEU A 249 -12.85 -15.10 -1.52
N ASP A 250 -11.54 -14.89 -1.66
CA ASP A 250 -10.90 -14.24 -2.81
C ASP A 250 -11.04 -15.07 -4.11
N ALA A 251 -11.19 -16.39 -4.00
CA ALA A 251 -11.46 -17.25 -5.14
C ALA A 251 -12.87 -17.07 -5.74
N LEU A 252 -13.77 -16.34 -5.07
CA LEU A 252 -15.13 -16.10 -5.55
C LEU A 252 -15.17 -15.03 -6.66
N PRO A 253 -16.00 -15.22 -7.70
CA PRO A 253 -16.04 -14.33 -8.84
C PRO A 253 -16.48 -12.91 -8.45
N GLY A 254 -15.54 -11.96 -8.56
CA GLY A 254 -15.79 -10.54 -8.27
C GLY A 254 -15.63 -10.15 -6.80
N VAL A 255 -15.18 -11.08 -5.95
CA VAL A 255 -14.63 -10.80 -4.61
C VAL A 255 -13.11 -10.71 -4.79
N GLY A 256 -12.52 -9.60 -4.36
CA GLY A 256 -11.06 -9.44 -4.34
C GLY A 256 -10.53 -9.40 -2.90
N PRO A 257 -9.22 -9.24 -2.70
CA PRO A 257 -8.61 -9.33 -1.36
C PRO A 257 -9.20 -8.31 -0.38
N VAL A 258 -9.54 -7.12 -0.86
CA VAL A 258 -10.16 -6.05 -0.06
C VAL A 258 -11.56 -6.47 0.40
N THR A 259 -12.39 -6.98 -0.52
CA THR A 259 -13.75 -7.42 -0.19
C THR A 259 -13.75 -8.67 0.69
N ALA A 260 -12.84 -9.62 0.45
CA ALA A 260 -12.65 -10.79 1.31
C ALA A 260 -12.30 -10.38 2.75
N THR A 261 -11.41 -9.40 2.90
CA THR A 261 -11.08 -8.82 4.22
C THR A 261 -12.30 -8.12 4.84
N SER A 262 -13.10 -7.38 4.07
CA SER A 262 -14.34 -6.76 4.57
C SER A 262 -15.35 -7.80 5.06
N ILE A 263 -15.47 -8.96 4.39
CA ILE A 263 -16.37 -10.05 4.81
C ILE A 263 -15.93 -10.60 6.17
N VAL A 264 -14.62 -10.84 6.37
CA VAL A 264 -14.10 -11.32 7.65
C VAL A 264 -14.29 -10.28 8.75
N GLY A 265 -13.95 -9.01 8.49
CA GLY A 265 -14.16 -7.92 9.44
C GLY A 265 -15.63 -7.72 9.81
N TRP A 266 -16.55 -7.91 8.86
CA TRP A 266 -17.98 -7.89 9.15
C TRP A 266 -18.37 -8.97 10.16
N ARG A 267 -17.76 -10.18 10.10
CA ARG A 267 -18.02 -11.25 11.07
C ARG A 267 -17.51 -10.96 12.47
N GLU A 268 -16.38 -10.27 12.56
CA GLU A 268 -15.80 -9.89 13.85
C GLU A 268 -16.66 -8.83 14.57
N ILE A 269 -17.28 -7.94 13.79
CA ILE A 269 -18.08 -6.83 14.32
C ILE A 269 -19.54 -7.22 14.56
N ASN A 270 -20.17 -7.88 13.58
CA ASN A 270 -21.60 -8.20 13.59
C ASN A 270 -21.89 -9.63 14.04
N GLY A 271 -20.85 -10.48 14.11
CA GLY A 271 -20.97 -11.89 14.42
C GLY A 271 -21.14 -12.77 13.18
N ARG A 272 -21.59 -14.00 13.40
CA ARG A 272 -21.74 -15.02 12.35
C ARG A 272 -22.77 -14.57 11.30
N PHE A 273 -22.54 -14.90 10.04
CA PHE A 273 -23.58 -14.79 9.02
C PHE A 273 -24.70 -15.78 9.37
N SER A 274 -25.94 -15.30 9.32
CA SER A 274 -27.13 -16.14 9.53
C SER A 274 -27.84 -16.47 8.22
N THR A 275 -27.67 -15.62 7.21
CA THR A 275 -28.23 -15.78 5.87
C THR A 275 -27.21 -15.30 4.84
N VAL A 276 -27.32 -15.81 3.61
CA VAL A 276 -26.47 -15.37 2.50
C VAL A 276 -26.74 -13.90 2.11
N ASP A 277 -27.97 -13.41 2.32
CA ASP A 277 -28.37 -12.05 1.96
C ASP A 277 -27.64 -10.96 2.77
N GLN A 278 -27.13 -11.30 3.97
CA GLN A 278 -26.32 -10.41 4.81
C GLN A 278 -24.99 -10.00 4.16
N LEU A 279 -24.53 -10.71 3.12
CA LEU A 279 -23.41 -10.23 2.30
C LEU A 279 -23.68 -8.86 1.68
N SER A 280 -24.94 -8.45 1.48
CA SER A 280 -25.27 -7.11 0.98
C SER A 280 -24.96 -5.97 1.96
N GLU A 281 -24.80 -6.27 3.25
CA GLU A 281 -24.43 -5.31 4.30
C GLU A 281 -22.91 -5.11 4.38
N VAL A 282 -22.13 -5.96 3.69
CA VAL A 282 -20.67 -5.88 3.66
C VAL A 282 -20.23 -4.81 2.67
N ASP A 283 -19.32 -3.94 3.10
CA ASP A 283 -18.77 -2.89 2.25
C ASP A 283 -18.07 -3.49 1.00
N GLY A 284 -18.48 -3.00 -0.17
CA GLY A 284 -18.00 -3.50 -1.46
C GLY A 284 -18.80 -4.66 -2.07
N ILE A 285 -19.86 -5.17 -1.45
CA ILE A 285 -20.75 -6.17 -2.07
C ILE A 285 -22.07 -5.54 -2.49
N GLY A 286 -22.14 -5.16 -3.77
CA GLY A 286 -23.37 -4.68 -4.38
C GLY A 286 -24.29 -5.83 -4.85
N PRO A 287 -25.56 -5.53 -5.20
CA PRO A 287 -26.54 -6.53 -5.64
C PRO A 287 -26.07 -7.33 -6.87
N GLY A 288 -25.31 -6.70 -7.77
CA GLY A 288 -24.75 -7.39 -8.95
C GLY A 288 -23.63 -8.38 -8.63
N ARG A 289 -22.88 -8.19 -7.53
CA ARG A 289 -21.89 -9.17 -7.06
C ARG A 289 -22.58 -10.28 -6.27
N LEU A 290 -23.49 -9.92 -5.37
CA LEU A 290 -24.29 -10.87 -4.59
C LEU A 290 -24.98 -11.90 -5.49
N ALA A 291 -25.61 -11.46 -6.58
CA ALA A 291 -26.28 -12.36 -7.52
C ALA A 291 -25.35 -13.40 -8.16
N LYS A 292 -24.06 -13.11 -8.30
CA LYS A 292 -23.07 -14.02 -8.89
C LYS A 292 -22.50 -15.02 -7.88
N ILE A 293 -22.40 -14.61 -6.61
CA ILE A 293 -21.79 -15.44 -5.56
C ILE A 293 -22.82 -16.23 -4.76
N ARG A 294 -24.10 -15.85 -4.77
CA ARG A 294 -25.16 -16.47 -3.94
C ARG A 294 -25.25 -18.00 -4.10
N ASP A 295 -25.01 -18.51 -5.32
CA ASP A 295 -25.13 -19.94 -5.64
C ASP A 295 -23.82 -20.69 -5.35
N LEU A 296 -22.75 -19.96 -5.00
CA LEU A 296 -21.42 -20.47 -4.68
C LEU A 296 -21.11 -20.40 -3.19
N VAL A 297 -22.00 -19.83 -2.37
CA VAL A 297 -21.79 -19.65 -0.94
C VAL A 297 -22.96 -20.20 -0.14
N HIS A 298 -22.68 -20.66 1.07
CA HIS A 298 -23.68 -21.11 2.03
C HIS A 298 -23.29 -20.68 3.44
N VAL A 299 -24.19 -20.91 4.40
CA VAL A 299 -23.98 -20.60 5.82
C VAL A 299 -24.04 -21.91 6.61
N GLY A 300 -22.93 -22.29 7.24
CA GLY A 300 -22.77 -23.46 8.10
C GLY A 300 -22.61 -23.16 9.58
#